data_AF-A0A3P7END7-F1
#
_entry.id   AF-A0A3P7END7-F1
#
_cell.length_a   1.000
_cell.length_b   1.000
_cell.length_c   1.000
_cell.angle_alpha   90.00
_cell.angle_beta   90.00
_cell.angle_gamma   90.00
#
_symmetry.space_group_name_H-M   'P 1'
#
loop_
_entity.id
_entity.type
_entity.pdbx_description
1 polymer ?
#
loop_
_entity_poly.entity_id
_entity_poly.type
_entity_poly.pdbx_seq_one_letter_code
_entity_poly.pdbx_strand_id
1 'polypeptide(L)'
;MLNRYLLEVGKVMKLYVKRVNAKGGVFTITVDGKDTVASLKQRIGGVLDLFPDAVRLLHQGHPLSSAEASLGSYGIEDSSRINVVYVPSTDMNSTVSKVLSSFLFDQCPPNVLPAIAERYQFSLAKKVKSFNLDELERYAKFRNQHIP
;
A
#
# COMPACT_ATOMS: atom_id res chain seq x y z
N MET A 1 29.62 0.19 32.93
CA MET A 1 29.08 1.24 32.03
C MET A 1 29.04 0.87 30.55
N LEU A 2 29.70 -0.22 30.09
CA LEU A 2 29.69 -0.63 28.66
C LEU A 2 28.43 -1.36 28.19
N ASN A 3 27.57 -1.86 29.09
CA ASN A 3 26.37 -2.62 28.73
C ASN A 3 25.16 -1.77 28.26
N ARG A 4 25.28 -0.44 28.19
CA ARG A 4 24.19 0.45 27.79
C ARG A 4 24.26 0.87 26.30
N TYR A 5 25.33 0.54 25.59
CA TYR A 5 25.53 0.86 24.16
C TYR A 5 25.30 -0.31 23.18
N LEU A 6 25.00 -1.51 23.69
CA LEU A 6 24.66 -2.69 22.87
C LEU A 6 23.15 -2.86 22.62
N LEU A 7 22.31 -1.91 23.04
CA LEU A 7 20.89 -2.15 23.28
C LEU A 7 19.91 -1.76 22.16
N GLU A 8 20.34 -1.21 21.02
CA GLU A 8 19.40 -0.84 19.94
C GLU A 8 19.92 -1.08 18.52
N VAL A 9 20.71 -2.15 18.29
CA VAL A 9 20.80 -2.65 16.92
C VAL A 9 19.45 -3.29 16.63
N GLY A 10 18.65 -2.60 15.83
CA GLY A 10 17.37 -3.10 15.37
C GLY A 10 17.48 -4.56 14.92
N LYS A 11 16.62 -5.43 15.47
CA LYS A 11 16.59 -6.84 15.07
C LYS A 11 15.95 -6.88 13.68
N VAL A 12 16.80 -6.96 12.67
CA VAL A 12 16.39 -7.20 11.29
C VAL A 12 15.69 -8.55 11.21
N MET A 13 14.42 -8.54 10.79
CA MET A 13 13.54 -9.71 10.67
C MET A 13 13.05 -9.86 9.24
N LYS A 14 12.78 -11.10 8.82
CA LYS A 14 12.19 -11.42 7.52
C LYS A 14 10.78 -11.93 7.70
N LEU A 15 9.79 -11.25 7.13
CA LEU A 15 8.39 -11.66 7.15
C LEU A 15 8.00 -12.36 5.84
N TYR A 16 7.07 -13.30 5.94
CA TYR A 16 6.47 -14.01 4.81
C TYR A 16 5.07 -13.45 4.54
N VAL A 17 4.90 -12.78 3.41
CA VAL A 17 3.68 -12.05 3.10
C VAL A 17 2.90 -12.77 1.99
N LYS A 18 1.63 -13.06 2.25
CA LYS A 18 0.72 -13.71 1.29
C LYS A 18 -0.48 -12.83 1.02
N ARG A 19 -0.79 -12.57 -0.25
CA ARG A 19 -2.04 -11.93 -0.63
C ARG A 19 -3.19 -12.94 -0.57
N VAL A 20 -4.26 -12.61 0.14
CA VAL A 20 -5.46 -13.44 0.25
C VAL A 20 -6.18 -13.49 -1.10
N ASN A 21 -6.62 -14.68 -1.52
CA ASN A 21 -7.38 -14.95 -2.75
C ASN A 21 -6.71 -14.61 -4.09
N ALA A 22 -5.44 -14.21 -4.11
CA ALA A 22 -4.68 -14.10 -5.35
C ALA A 22 -4.06 -15.47 -5.70
N LYS A 23 -4.18 -15.89 -6.97
CA LYS A 23 -3.35 -16.97 -7.51
C LYS A 23 -1.91 -16.44 -7.58
N GLY A 24 -1.08 -16.72 -6.58
CA GLY A 24 0.26 -16.16 -6.51
C GLY A 24 0.98 -16.43 -5.20
N GLY A 25 2.30 -16.50 -5.27
CA GLY A 25 3.18 -16.95 -4.19
C GLY A 25 3.30 -16.00 -3.01
N VAL A 26 3.86 -16.54 -1.93
CA VAL A 26 4.32 -15.78 -0.78
C VAL A 26 5.58 -15.00 -1.19
N PHE A 27 5.65 -13.71 -0.87
CA PHE A 27 6.87 -12.92 -1.01
C PHE A 27 7.44 -12.60 0.36
N THR A 28 8.68 -12.13 0.40
CA THR A 28 9.36 -11.83 1.67
C THR A 28 9.71 -10.36 1.79
N ILE A 29 9.60 -9.81 3.00
CA ILE A 29 9.93 -8.41 3.28
C ILE A 29 10.81 -8.32 4.53
N THR A 30 11.81 -7.45 4.48
CA THR A 30 12.72 -7.20 5.60
C THR A 30 12.24 -6.01 6.41
N VAL A 31 12.12 -6.19 7.72
CA VAL A 31 11.59 -5.21 8.69
C VAL A 31 12.42 -5.18 9.96
N ASP A 32 12.16 -4.21 10.82
CA ASP A 32 12.60 -4.19 12.21
C ASP A 32 11.45 -4.48 13.16
N GLY A 33 11.72 -5.04 14.34
CA GLY A 33 10.70 -5.22 15.39
C GLY A 33 10.06 -3.89 15.86
N LYS A 34 10.77 -2.77 15.70
CA LYS A 34 10.31 -1.40 15.97
C LYS A 34 9.58 -0.74 14.81
N ASP A 35 9.58 -1.32 13.61
CA ASP A 35 8.76 -0.79 12.51
C ASP A 35 7.29 -0.73 12.96
N THR A 36 6.56 0.28 12.46
CA THR A 36 5.13 0.42 12.73
C THR A 36 4.29 -0.36 11.70
N VAL A 37 3.04 -0.63 12.03
CA VAL A 37 2.07 -1.20 11.07
C VAL A 37 1.94 -0.30 9.83
N ALA A 38 2.00 1.02 9.99
CA ALA A 38 2.01 1.98 8.87
C ALA A 38 3.21 1.79 7.94
N SER A 39 4.42 1.68 8.49
CA SER A 39 5.65 1.39 7.74
C SER A 39 5.52 0.08 6.96
N LEU A 40 5.01 -0.98 7.61
CA LEU A 40 4.81 -2.27 6.95
C LEU A 40 3.79 -2.19 5.82
N LYS A 41 2.65 -1.50 6.02
CA LYS A 41 1.65 -1.27 4.96
C LYS A 41 2.24 -0.52 3.77
N GLN A 42 3.06 0.49 4.01
CA GLN A 42 3.73 1.24 2.94
C GLN A 42 4.67 0.36 2.12
N ARG A 43 5.51 -0.44 2.79
CA ARG A 43 6.46 -1.33 2.09
C ARG A 43 5.73 -2.45 1.31
N ILE A 44 4.73 -3.09 1.92
CA ILE A 44 3.90 -4.12 1.25
C ILE A 44 3.11 -3.51 0.08
N GLY A 45 2.52 -2.34 0.28
CA GLY A 45 1.80 -1.61 -0.77
C GLY A 45 2.69 -1.30 -1.96
N GLY A 46 3.92 -0.84 -1.72
CA GLY A 46 4.90 -0.60 -2.77
C GLY A 46 5.28 -1.84 -3.59
N VAL A 47 5.35 -3.03 -2.97
CA VAL A 47 5.63 -4.29 -3.68
C VAL A 47 4.42 -4.77 -4.49
N LEU A 48 3.21 -4.54 -3.98
CA LEU A 48 1.96 -5.00 -4.59
C LEU A 48 1.31 -3.98 -5.53
N ASP A 49 1.95 -2.82 -5.74
CA ASP A 49 1.40 -1.66 -6.44
C ASP A 49 0.03 -1.20 -5.88
N LEU A 50 -0.08 -1.15 -4.55
CA LEU A 50 -1.28 -0.75 -3.80
C LEU A 50 -0.98 0.46 -2.91
N PHE A 51 -1.99 1.30 -2.68
CA PHE A 51 -1.88 2.37 -1.68
C PHE A 51 -1.91 1.81 -0.25
N PRO A 52 -1.22 2.43 0.73
CA PRO A 52 -1.13 1.90 2.10
C PRO A 52 -2.48 1.75 2.79
N ASP A 53 -3.43 2.63 2.49
CA ASP A 53 -4.82 2.62 2.96
C ASP A 53 -5.67 1.53 2.30
N ALA A 54 -5.25 0.99 1.15
CA ALA A 54 -5.87 -0.18 0.52
C ALA A 54 -5.35 -1.53 1.06
N VAL A 55 -4.31 -1.49 1.91
CA VAL A 55 -3.66 -2.66 2.50
C VAL A 55 -4.23 -2.93 3.89
N ARG A 56 -4.89 -4.09 4.07
CA ARG A 56 -5.24 -4.63 5.39
C ARG A 56 -4.31 -5.81 5.70
N LEU A 57 -3.68 -5.77 6.87
CA LEU A 57 -2.74 -6.80 7.32
C LEU A 57 -3.40 -7.66 8.39
N LEU A 58 -3.18 -8.97 8.31
CA LEU A 58 -3.60 -9.92 9.34
C LEU A 58 -2.42 -10.77 9.78
N HIS A 59 -2.26 -10.91 11.10
CA HIS A 59 -1.30 -11.81 11.74
C HIS A 59 -2.08 -12.81 12.60
N GLN A 60 -1.85 -14.11 12.41
CA GLN A 60 -2.56 -15.19 13.14
C GLN A 60 -4.09 -15.08 13.09
N GLY A 61 -4.64 -14.53 12.00
CA GLY A 61 -6.08 -14.30 11.85
C GLY A 61 -6.60 -12.99 12.46
N HIS A 62 -5.78 -12.26 13.22
CA HIS A 62 -6.15 -10.99 13.82
C HIS A 62 -5.70 -9.80 12.94
N PRO A 63 -6.56 -8.79 12.73
CA PRO A 63 -6.20 -7.61 11.96
C PRO A 63 -5.23 -6.70 12.72
N LEU A 64 -4.24 -6.17 12.01
CA LEU A 64 -3.35 -5.12 12.54
C LEU A 64 -4.03 -3.75 12.38
N SER A 65 -4.77 -3.33 13.40
CA SER A 65 -5.69 -2.19 13.36
C SER A 65 -5.02 -0.85 13.69
N SER A 66 -4.10 -0.83 14.66
CA SER A 66 -3.38 0.38 15.06
C SER A 66 -2.19 0.65 14.15
N ALA A 67 -2.19 1.79 13.45
CA ALA A 67 -1.16 2.19 12.50
C ALA A 67 0.19 2.52 13.17
N GLU A 68 0.15 3.12 14.36
CA GLU A 68 1.33 3.56 15.14
C GLU A 68 1.95 2.44 15.98
N ALA A 69 1.19 1.36 16.23
CA ALA A 69 1.68 0.23 17.00
C ALA A 69 2.86 -0.47 16.28
N SER A 70 3.88 -0.85 17.05
CA SER A 70 5.05 -1.56 16.53
C SER A 70 4.69 -2.99 16.14
N LEU A 71 5.44 -3.59 15.22
CA LEU A 71 5.28 -4.99 14.86
C LEU A 71 5.44 -5.92 16.07
N GLY A 72 6.43 -5.63 16.93
CA GLY A 72 6.64 -6.38 18.18
C GLY A 72 5.42 -6.37 19.11
N SER A 73 4.62 -5.30 19.15
CA SER A 73 3.42 -5.23 20.00
C SER A 73 2.32 -6.22 19.60
N TYR A 74 2.33 -6.69 18.34
CA TYR A 74 1.44 -7.74 17.83
C TYR A 74 2.07 -9.14 17.89
N GLY A 75 3.22 -9.30 18.57
CA GLY A 75 3.97 -10.55 18.60
C GLY A 75 4.51 -10.97 17.23
N ILE A 76 4.77 -10.01 16.33
CA ILE A 76 5.37 -10.29 15.03
C ILE A 76 6.88 -10.41 15.22
N GLU A 77 7.40 -11.57 14.87
CA GLU A 77 8.81 -11.93 14.98
C GLU A 77 9.39 -12.36 13.63
N ASP A 78 10.67 -12.72 13.62
CA ASP A 78 11.32 -13.28 12.44
C ASP A 78 10.56 -14.51 11.93
N SER A 79 10.46 -14.61 10.60
CA SER A 79 9.73 -15.68 9.91
C SER A 79 8.20 -15.70 10.14
N SER A 80 7.63 -14.66 10.72
CA SER A 80 6.16 -14.53 10.87
C SER A 80 5.45 -14.43 9.52
N ARG A 81 4.22 -14.94 9.47
CA ARG A 81 3.36 -14.92 8.28
C ARG A 81 2.32 -13.81 8.35
N ILE A 82 2.33 -12.92 7.37
CA ILE A 82 1.38 -11.81 7.26
C ILE A 82 0.48 -12.05 6.06
N ASN A 83 -0.83 -12.08 6.30
CA ASN A 83 -1.82 -12.11 5.23
C ASN A 83 -2.20 -10.68 4.87
N VAL A 84 -2.28 -10.42 3.56
CA VAL A 84 -2.68 -9.13 3.01
C VAL A 84 -4.02 -9.26 2.33
N VAL A 85 -5.00 -8.50 2.80
CA VAL A 85 -6.29 -8.33 2.15
C VAL A 85 -6.28 -6.99 1.45
N TYR A 86 -6.62 -7.02 0.17
CA TYR A 86 -6.83 -5.82 -0.63
C TYR A 86 -8.23 -5.29 -0.37
N VAL A 87 -8.33 -4.03 0.04
CA VAL A 87 -9.60 -3.31 0.20
C VAL A 87 -9.47 -2.00 -0.55
N PRO A 88 -10.08 -1.84 -1.74
CA PRO A 88 -9.99 -0.60 -2.50
C PRO A 88 -10.33 0.59 -1.60
N SER A 89 -9.42 1.56 -1.51
CA SER A 89 -9.67 2.80 -0.74
C SER A 89 -10.29 3.90 -1.59
N THR A 90 -10.48 3.64 -2.89
CA THR A 90 -10.94 4.61 -3.86
C THR A 90 -12.34 5.11 -3.51
N ASP A 91 -12.43 6.43 -3.33
CA ASP A 91 -13.72 7.12 -3.30
C ASP A 91 -14.40 6.96 -4.66
N MET A 92 -15.41 6.08 -4.73
CA MET A 92 -16.21 5.85 -5.93
C MET A 92 -17.02 7.09 -6.36
N ASN A 93 -17.12 8.11 -5.51
CA ASN A 93 -17.75 9.37 -5.85
C ASN A 93 -16.77 10.40 -6.45
N SER A 94 -15.47 10.09 -6.49
CA SER A 94 -14.46 10.96 -7.09
C SER A 94 -14.71 11.19 -8.58
N THR A 95 -14.38 12.38 -9.07
CA THR A 95 -14.47 12.74 -10.50
C THR A 95 -13.74 11.71 -11.38
N VAL A 96 -12.57 11.25 -10.95
CA VAL A 96 -11.80 10.22 -11.67
C VAL A 96 -12.59 8.92 -11.78
N SER A 97 -13.21 8.45 -10.70
CA SER A 97 -14.02 7.23 -10.73
C SER A 97 -15.24 7.38 -11.63
N LYS A 98 -15.91 8.55 -11.62
CA LYS A 98 -17.04 8.84 -12.54
C LYS A 98 -16.60 8.84 -14.00
N VAL A 99 -15.50 9.50 -14.32
CA VAL A 99 -14.94 9.57 -15.67
C VAL A 99 -14.50 8.19 -16.16
N LEU A 100 -13.76 7.43 -15.34
CA LEU A 100 -13.37 6.06 -15.67
C LEU A 100 -14.60 5.17 -15.85
N SER A 101 -15.60 5.32 -14.98
CA SER A 101 -16.87 4.58 -15.12
C SER A 101 -17.54 4.91 -16.45
N SER A 102 -17.60 6.19 -16.87
CA SER A 102 -18.21 6.54 -18.17
C SER A 102 -17.43 6.02 -19.37
N PHE A 103 -16.10 5.98 -19.30
CA PHE A 103 -15.27 5.45 -20.40
C PHE A 103 -15.28 3.92 -20.48
N LEU A 104 -15.44 3.24 -19.34
CA LEU A 104 -15.30 1.80 -19.22
C LEU A 104 -16.63 1.06 -19.01
N PHE A 105 -17.76 1.78 -18.91
CA PHE A 105 -19.07 1.20 -18.60
C PHE A 105 -19.42 0.02 -19.51
N ASP A 106 -19.15 0.16 -20.82
CA ASP A 106 -19.45 -0.86 -21.83
C ASP A 106 -18.36 -1.93 -21.95
N GLN A 107 -17.19 -1.71 -21.33
CA GLN A 107 -16.01 -2.57 -21.50
C GLN A 107 -15.76 -3.46 -20.28
N CYS A 108 -16.32 -3.13 -19.12
CA CYS A 108 -15.98 -3.75 -17.85
C CYS A 108 -17.17 -3.81 -16.89
N PRO A 109 -17.38 -4.93 -16.18
CA PRO A 109 -18.36 -5.02 -15.10
C PRO A 109 -18.17 -3.94 -14.02
N PRO A 110 -19.24 -3.35 -13.45
CA PRO A 110 -19.11 -2.26 -12.46
C PRO A 110 -18.26 -2.62 -11.22
N ASN A 111 -18.25 -3.89 -10.83
CA ASN A 111 -17.48 -4.38 -9.68
C ASN A 111 -15.97 -4.38 -9.91
N VAL A 112 -15.47 -4.27 -11.16
CA VAL A 112 -14.03 -4.18 -11.43
C VAL A 112 -13.53 -2.73 -11.50
N LEU A 113 -14.42 -1.74 -11.65
CA LEU A 113 -14.08 -0.32 -11.78
C LEU A 113 -13.24 0.22 -10.61
N PRO A 114 -13.53 -0.11 -9.33
CA PRO A 114 -12.70 0.37 -8.21
C PRO A 114 -11.24 -0.03 -8.33
N ALA A 115 -10.98 -1.27 -8.74
CA ALA A 115 -9.64 -1.80 -8.91
C ALA A 115 -8.92 -1.17 -10.10
N ILE A 116 -9.64 -0.87 -11.19
CA ILE A 116 -9.08 -0.16 -12.35
C ILE A 116 -8.73 1.28 -11.98
N ALA A 117 -9.63 1.98 -11.29
CA ALA A 117 -9.41 3.36 -10.86
C ALA A 117 -8.20 3.48 -9.94
N GLU A 118 -8.06 2.57 -8.98
CA GLU A 118 -6.91 2.55 -8.08
C GLU A 118 -5.61 2.23 -8.82
N ARG A 119 -5.62 1.25 -9.73
CA ARG A 119 -4.44 0.92 -10.56
C ARG A 119 -4.04 2.07 -11.47
N TYR A 120 -5.02 2.80 -12.01
CA TYR A 120 -4.78 4.02 -12.77
C TYR A 120 -4.13 5.09 -11.89
N GLN A 121 -4.67 5.34 -10.69
CA GLN A 121 -4.10 6.30 -9.74
C GLN A 121 -2.66 5.93 -9.34
N PHE A 122 -2.39 4.65 -9.03
CA PHE A 122 -1.04 4.19 -8.71
C PHE A 122 -0.07 4.38 -9.89
N SER A 123 -0.51 4.00 -11.10
CA SER A 123 0.29 4.13 -12.31
C SER A 123 0.57 5.60 -12.64
N LEU A 124 -0.43 6.47 -12.50
CA LEU A 124 -0.30 7.92 -12.66
C LEU A 124 0.69 8.48 -11.63
N ALA A 125 0.55 8.12 -10.36
CA ALA A 125 1.46 8.58 -9.30
C ALA A 125 2.93 8.16 -9.57
N LYS A 126 3.15 6.94 -10.06
CA LYS A 126 4.47 6.45 -10.47
C LYS A 126 5.00 7.24 -11.68
N LYS A 127 4.15 7.54 -12.65
CA LYS A 127 4.52 8.30 -13.85
C LYS A 127 4.86 9.76 -13.52
N VAL A 128 4.08 10.41 -12.67
CA VAL A 128 4.33 11.80 -12.21
C VAL A 128 5.69 11.93 -11.52
N LYS A 129 6.14 10.92 -10.76
CA LYS A 129 7.49 10.92 -10.16
C LYS A 129 8.64 10.90 -11.17
N SER A 130 8.36 10.51 -12.41
CA SER A 130 9.34 10.48 -13.50
C SER A 130 9.29 11.70 -14.42
N PHE A 131 8.39 12.65 -14.16
CA PHE A 131 8.26 13.85 -14.98
C PHE A 131 9.46 14.77 -14.83
N ASN A 132 9.88 15.37 -15.94
CA ASN A 132 10.76 16.54 -15.92
C ASN A 132 9.99 17.80 -15.46
N LEU A 133 10.69 18.92 -15.35
CA LEU A 133 10.09 20.18 -14.87
C LEU A 133 8.94 20.65 -15.77
N ASP A 134 9.11 20.64 -17.09
CA ASP A 134 8.08 21.08 -18.05
C ASP A 134 6.82 20.19 -17.97
N GLU A 135 7.00 18.88 -17.82
CA GLU A 135 5.91 17.92 -17.66
C GLU A 135 5.18 18.12 -16.33
N LEU A 136 5.91 18.37 -15.24
CA LEU A 136 5.33 18.68 -13.93
C LEU A 136 4.51 19.97 -13.97
N GLU A 137 5.00 21.02 -14.64
CA GLU A 137 4.28 22.28 -14.80
C GLU A 137 2.99 22.09 -15.61
N ARG A 138 3.05 21.38 -16.73
CA ARG A 138 1.87 21.04 -17.54
C ARG A 138 0.86 20.23 -16.74
N TYR A 139 1.33 19.22 -16.01
CA TYR A 139 0.49 18.40 -15.14
C TYR A 139 -0.16 19.22 -14.03
N ALA A 140 0.60 20.06 -13.33
CA ALA A 140 0.09 20.92 -12.26
C ALA A 140 -0.95 21.90 -12.79
N LYS A 141 -0.70 22.52 -13.95
CA LYS A 141 -1.66 23.42 -14.61
C LYS A 141 -2.97 22.70 -14.92
N PHE A 142 -2.90 21.51 -15.54
CA PHE A 142 -4.08 20.71 -15.85
C PHE A 142 -4.83 20.27 -14.59
N ARG A 143 -4.10 19.75 -13.59
CA ARG A 143 -4.67 19.29 -12.31
C ARG A 143 -5.42 20.42 -11.61
N ASN A 144 -4.80 21.59 -11.44
CA ASN A 144 -5.39 22.72 -10.73
C ASN A 144 -6.59 23.35 -11.46
N GLN A 145 -6.73 23.10 -12.77
CA GLN A 145 -7.89 23.54 -13.55
C GLN A 145 -9.12 22.63 -13.37
N HIS A 146 -8.90 21.34 -13.06
CA HIS A 146 -9.95 20.32 -13.10
C HIS A 146 -10.25 19.64 -11.75
N ILE A 147 -9.33 19.72 -10.79
CA ILE A 147 -9.45 19.10 -9.47
C ILE A 147 -9.31 20.22 -8.43
N PRO A 148 -10.41 20.64 -7.79
CA PRO A 148 -10.38 21.66 -6.73
C PRO A 148 -9.67 21.17 -5.46
#